data_AF-A0A2D7KA51-F1
#
_entry.id   AF-A0A2D7KA51-F1
#
_cell.length_a   1.000
_cell.length_b   1.000
_cell.length_c   1.000
_cell.angle_alpha   90.00
_cell.angle_beta   90.00
_cell.angle_gamma   90.00
#
_symmetry.space_group_name_H-M   'P 1'
#
loop_
_entity.id
_entity.type
_entity.pdbx_description
1 polymer ?
#
loop_
_entity_poly.entity_id
_entity_poly.type
_entity_poly.pdbx_seq_one_letter_code
_entity_poly.pdbx_strand_id
1 'polypeptide(L)'
;MVWVVKNNWKLADKGIWEIRGDNMHFTFSKLLCWVAVDRAIKISRIVQEGKSVYKWEPLREKIYNDIMTNAWNENKKAFTQTYKGKDLDASILLMEDYGFISSKDPKYISTVKAIEKELLKDGLMYRYKNQDDFGLPSSSFTVCTFWMINSLHKIGDKDKAKRLFENLISYSNHLDLFSEDIDFKTKDLLGNFPQAYSHLALIDTAISLNN
;
A
#
# COMPACT_ATOMS: atom_id res chain seq x y z
N MET A 1 17.59 13.33 -4.40
CA MET A 1 16.54 12.60 -3.66
C MET A 1 16.60 12.82 -2.15
N VAL A 2 17.63 12.33 -1.43
CA VAL A 2 17.67 12.42 0.06
C VAL A 2 17.59 13.86 0.60
N TRP A 3 18.18 14.83 -0.10
CA TRP A 3 18.05 16.26 0.27
C TRP A 3 16.58 16.73 0.22
N VAL A 4 15.82 16.35 -0.80
CA VAL A 4 14.39 16.71 -0.92
C VAL A 4 13.62 16.10 0.25
N VAL A 5 13.84 14.81 0.54
CA VAL A 5 13.21 14.14 1.68
C VAL A 5 13.55 14.86 2.98
N LYS A 6 14.83 15.10 3.27
CA LYS A 6 15.30 15.76 4.50
C LYS A 6 14.57 17.07 4.80
N ASN A 7 14.28 17.86 3.77
CA ASN A 7 13.66 19.17 3.92
C ASN A 7 12.13 19.15 3.91
N ASN A 8 11.50 18.11 3.36
CA ASN A 8 10.04 18.13 3.10
C ASN A 8 9.26 17.00 3.79
N TRP A 9 9.91 15.94 4.29
CA TRP A 9 9.18 14.75 4.79
C TRP A 9 8.24 15.05 5.96
N LYS A 10 8.44 16.16 6.68
CA LYS A 10 7.58 16.60 7.78
C LYS A 10 6.36 17.42 7.33
N LEU A 11 6.28 17.82 6.07
CA LEU A 11 5.15 18.57 5.55
C LEU A 11 3.94 17.65 5.39
N ALA A 12 2.74 18.20 5.50
CA ALA A 12 1.52 17.50 5.17
C ALA A 12 1.27 17.55 3.65
N ASP A 13 0.59 16.55 3.10
CA ASP A 13 0.33 16.41 1.65
C ASP A 13 -1.07 15.83 1.40
N LYS A 14 -1.30 15.34 0.17
CA LYS A 14 -2.59 14.81 -0.32
C LYS A 14 -2.64 13.27 -0.44
N GLY A 15 -1.58 12.58 -0.05
CA GLY A 15 -1.47 11.13 -0.24
C GLY A 15 -1.36 10.73 -1.72
N ILE A 16 -1.22 9.42 -1.97
CA ILE A 16 -1.15 8.86 -3.34
C ILE A 16 -2.47 8.98 -4.10
N TRP A 17 -3.59 9.14 -3.39
CA TRP A 17 -4.93 9.24 -3.97
C TRP A 17 -5.37 10.68 -4.25
N GLU A 18 -4.50 11.68 -4.02
CA GLU A 18 -4.81 13.10 -4.21
C GLU A 18 -6.09 13.55 -3.48
N ILE A 19 -6.22 13.15 -2.21
CA ILE A 19 -7.44 13.36 -1.42
C ILE A 19 -7.74 14.86 -1.30
N ARG A 20 -8.99 15.24 -1.63
CA ARG A 20 -9.47 16.62 -1.49
C ARG A 20 -9.65 16.98 -0.01
N GLY A 21 -9.52 18.26 0.34
CA GLY A 21 -9.66 18.76 1.71
C GLY A 21 -8.39 19.42 2.23
N ASP A 22 -8.04 19.22 3.50
CA ASP A 22 -6.80 19.74 4.08
C ASP A 22 -5.60 18.83 3.78
N ASN A 23 -4.40 19.38 3.93
CA ASN A 23 -3.18 18.57 3.87
C ASN A 23 -3.06 17.77 5.17
N MET A 24 -2.76 16.47 5.06
CA MET A 24 -2.58 15.59 6.22
C MET A 24 -1.24 14.85 6.16
N HIS A 25 -0.85 14.26 7.29
CA HIS A 25 0.29 13.34 7.32
C HIS A 25 -0.17 11.94 6.92
N PHE A 26 -0.22 11.70 5.61
CA PHE A 26 -0.52 10.39 5.06
C PHE A 26 0.61 9.41 5.33
N THR A 27 0.28 8.27 5.95
CA THR A 27 1.25 7.25 6.35
C THR A 27 2.01 6.74 5.13
N PHE A 28 1.34 6.52 4.00
CA PHE A 28 1.99 6.07 2.77
C PHE A 28 2.98 7.09 2.19
N SER A 29 2.67 8.40 2.28
CA SER A 29 3.62 9.45 1.85
C SER A 29 4.88 9.47 2.72
N LYS A 30 4.73 9.26 4.03
CA LYS A 30 5.85 9.15 4.98
C LYS A 30 6.66 7.88 4.73
N LEU A 31 5.99 6.77 4.45
CA LEU A 31 6.61 5.52 4.04
C LEU A 31 7.48 5.72 2.79
N LEU A 32 6.98 6.37 1.73
CA LEU A 32 7.80 6.61 0.53
C LEU A 32 8.99 7.55 0.80
N CYS A 33 8.86 8.50 1.72
CA CYS A 33 9.99 9.28 2.20
C CYS A 33 11.05 8.39 2.87
N TRP A 34 10.64 7.43 3.72
CA TRP A 34 11.53 6.45 4.31
C TRP A 34 12.19 5.56 3.24
N VAL A 35 11.42 5.05 2.29
CA VAL A 35 11.90 4.19 1.19
C VAL A 35 12.97 4.90 0.38
N ALA A 36 12.75 6.16 0.01
CA ALA A 36 13.73 6.95 -0.73
C ALA A 36 15.08 7.05 0.00
N VAL A 37 15.08 7.22 1.33
CA VAL A 37 16.31 7.26 2.12
C VAL A 37 16.94 5.88 2.23
N ASP A 38 16.13 4.84 2.47
CA ASP A 38 16.62 3.46 2.57
C ASP A 38 17.25 2.97 1.25
N ARG A 39 16.61 3.22 0.11
CA ARG A 39 17.17 2.88 -1.20
C ARG A 39 18.45 3.66 -1.48
N ALA A 40 18.54 4.93 -1.10
CA ALA A 40 19.76 5.71 -1.23
C ALA A 40 20.92 5.14 -0.38
N ILE A 41 20.64 4.70 0.85
CA ILE A 41 21.63 4.02 1.71
C ILE A 41 22.13 2.73 1.04
N LYS A 42 21.22 1.89 0.54
CA LYS A 42 21.56 0.64 -0.17
C LYS A 42 22.42 0.91 -1.40
N ILE A 43 22.06 1.89 -2.22
CA ILE A 43 22.84 2.31 -3.38
C ILE A 43 24.22 2.84 -2.96
N SER A 44 24.32 3.68 -1.92
CA SER A 44 25.60 4.22 -1.45
C SER A 44 26.60 3.13 -1.05
N ARG A 45 26.12 2.01 -0.47
CA ARG A 45 26.97 0.85 -0.15
C ARG A 45 27.58 0.21 -1.40
N ILE A 46 26.88 0.25 -2.54
CA ILE A 46 27.34 -0.31 -3.81
C ILE A 46 28.27 0.66 -4.55
N VAL A 47 27.89 1.93 -4.69
CA VAL A 47 28.57 2.86 -5.61
C VAL A 47 29.57 3.82 -4.95
N GLN A 48 29.57 3.92 -3.62
CA GLN A 48 30.40 4.87 -2.86
C GLN A 48 31.03 4.25 -1.62
N GLU A 49 31.14 2.92 -1.55
CA GLU A 49 31.69 2.20 -0.39
C GLU A 49 31.01 2.61 0.94
N GLY A 50 29.74 3.03 0.87
CA GLY A 50 28.97 3.44 2.04
C GLY A 50 29.30 4.82 2.60
N LYS A 51 30.08 5.67 1.91
CA LYS A 51 30.47 7.01 2.39
C LYS A 51 29.29 7.90 2.80
N SER A 52 28.10 7.74 2.24
CA SER A 52 26.94 8.58 2.60
C SER A 52 26.04 7.95 3.68
N VAL A 53 26.29 6.70 4.09
CA VAL A 53 25.43 5.93 5.00
C VAL A 53 25.31 6.61 6.35
N TYR A 54 26.43 7.01 6.97
CA TYR A 54 26.44 7.66 8.29
C TYR A 54 25.61 8.95 8.34
N LYS A 55 25.45 9.63 7.19
CA LYS A 55 24.68 10.88 7.08
C LYS A 55 23.18 10.62 6.94
N TRP A 56 22.80 9.49 6.34
CA TRP A 56 21.41 9.21 5.95
C TRP A 56 20.71 8.24 6.90
N GLU A 57 21.44 7.35 7.55
CA GLU A 57 20.89 6.38 8.50
C GLU A 57 20.12 7.06 9.66
N PRO A 58 20.63 8.12 10.31
CA PRO A 58 19.85 8.83 11.32
C PRO A 58 18.54 9.43 10.79
N LEU A 59 18.50 9.84 9.53
CA LEU A 59 17.28 10.34 8.90
C LEU A 59 16.30 9.19 8.64
N ARG A 60 16.78 8.04 8.13
CA ARG A 60 15.94 6.85 7.95
C ARG A 60 15.30 6.40 9.26
N GLU A 61 16.11 6.28 10.32
CA GLU A 61 15.63 5.88 11.66
C GLU A 61 14.64 6.89 12.24
N LYS A 62 14.86 8.19 11.99
CA LYS A 62 13.93 9.23 12.42
C LYS A 62 12.56 9.09 11.75
N ILE A 63 12.52 8.85 10.44
CA ILE A 63 11.25 8.66 9.71
C ILE A 63 10.59 7.35 10.14
N TYR A 64 11.37 6.29 10.35
CA TYR A 64 10.88 5.00 10.84
C TYR A 64 10.15 5.15 12.17
N ASN A 65 10.82 5.73 13.17
CA ASN A 65 10.26 5.93 14.50
C ASN A 65 9.01 6.84 14.48
N ASP A 66 9.02 7.86 13.62
CA ASP A 66 7.89 8.76 13.43
C ASP A 66 6.65 8.03 12.90
N ILE A 67 6.80 7.19 11.88
CA ILE A 67 5.71 6.36 11.35
C ILE A 67 5.23 5.35 12.40
N MET A 68 6.14 4.61 13.03
CA MET A 68 5.79 3.58 14.02
C MET A 68 5.03 4.15 15.22
N THR A 69 5.31 5.41 15.58
CA THR A 69 4.65 6.09 16.70
C THR A 69 3.31 6.70 16.30
N ASN A 70 3.25 7.38 15.14
CA ASN A 70 2.10 8.24 14.82
C ASN A 70 1.07 7.60 13.89
N ALA A 71 1.46 6.60 13.09
CA ALA A 71 0.56 5.93 12.15
C ALA A 71 -0.17 4.73 12.77
N TRP A 72 0.32 4.17 13.88
CA TRP A 72 -0.33 3.06 14.56
C TRP A 72 -1.54 3.55 15.36
N ASN A 73 -2.70 2.93 15.15
CA ASN A 73 -3.91 3.19 15.91
C ASN A 73 -4.24 1.99 16.80
N GLU A 74 -4.22 2.19 18.13
CA GLU A 74 -4.47 1.12 19.11
C GLU A 74 -5.89 0.55 19.06
N ASN A 75 -6.90 1.37 18.72
CA ASN A 75 -8.29 0.93 18.65
C ASN A 75 -8.54 0.06 17.42
N LYS A 76 -7.96 0.45 16.27
CA LYS A 76 -8.03 -0.32 15.02
C LYS A 76 -7.07 -1.50 15.01
N LYS A 77 -6.04 -1.47 15.85
CA LYS A 77 -4.89 -2.40 15.83
C LYS A 77 -4.27 -2.48 14.44
N ALA A 78 -4.07 -1.32 13.81
CA ALA A 78 -3.57 -1.23 12.45
C ALA A 78 -2.82 0.09 12.23
N PHE A 79 -1.94 0.10 11.23
CA PHE A 79 -1.49 1.36 10.64
C PHE A 79 -2.63 1.98 9.82
N THR A 80 -2.93 3.25 10.06
CA THR A 80 -4.05 3.98 9.43
C THR A 80 -3.60 4.83 8.24
N GLN A 81 -4.55 5.32 7.45
CA GLN A 81 -4.34 6.17 6.28
C GLN A 81 -3.50 7.42 6.60
N THR A 82 -3.84 8.08 7.71
CA THR A 82 -3.17 9.29 8.21
C THR A 82 -2.73 9.12 9.65
N TYR A 83 -1.77 9.93 10.07
CA TYR A 83 -1.34 9.96 11.47
C TYR A 83 -2.48 10.34 12.40
N LYS A 84 -2.63 9.58 13.49
CA LYS A 84 -3.73 9.73 14.47
C LYS A 84 -5.14 9.60 13.88
N GLY A 85 -5.25 9.23 12.60
CA GLY A 85 -6.51 8.96 11.92
C GLY A 85 -7.11 7.63 12.36
N LYS A 86 -8.32 7.34 11.89
CA LYS A 86 -9.03 6.08 12.12
C LYS A 86 -9.30 5.30 10.84
N ASP A 87 -9.25 5.95 9.69
CA ASP A 87 -9.59 5.33 8.42
C ASP A 87 -8.43 4.47 7.93
N LEU A 88 -8.77 3.31 7.34
CA LEU A 88 -7.82 2.39 6.76
C LEU A 88 -7.64 2.67 5.27
N ASP A 89 -6.47 2.33 4.75
CA ASP A 89 -6.11 2.55 3.35
C ASP A 89 -5.34 1.35 2.81
N ALA A 90 -5.70 0.90 1.61
CA ALA A 90 -5.07 -0.25 0.97
C ALA A 90 -3.59 -0.03 0.64
N SER A 91 -3.13 1.22 0.45
CA SER A 91 -1.71 1.52 0.21
C SER A 91 -0.80 1.13 1.39
N ILE A 92 -1.35 0.99 2.59
CA ILE A 92 -0.61 0.58 3.80
C ILE A 92 -0.14 -0.88 3.71
N LEU A 93 -0.80 -1.70 2.90
CA LEU A 93 -0.38 -3.09 2.63
C LEU A 93 1.04 -3.14 2.06
N LEU A 94 1.46 -2.12 1.31
CA LEU A 94 2.77 -2.03 0.67
C LEU A 94 3.93 -1.76 1.64
N MET A 95 3.67 -1.56 2.94
CA MET A 95 4.75 -1.40 3.93
C MET A 95 5.72 -2.58 3.92
N GLU A 96 5.20 -3.81 3.77
CA GLU A 96 6.04 -5.01 3.71
C GLU A 96 6.77 -5.14 2.38
N ASP A 97 6.09 -4.93 1.25
CA ASP A 97 6.69 -4.98 -0.09
C ASP A 97 7.85 -3.98 -0.24
N TYR A 98 7.76 -2.81 0.41
CA TYR A 98 8.84 -1.83 0.43
C TYR A 98 9.97 -2.15 1.43
N GLY A 99 9.80 -3.19 2.25
CA GLY A 99 10.75 -3.65 3.26
C GLY A 99 10.79 -2.78 4.52
N PHE A 100 9.71 -2.05 4.81
CA PHE A 100 9.60 -1.21 6.02
C PHE A 100 9.31 -2.03 7.27
N ILE A 101 8.48 -3.08 7.13
CA ILE A 101 8.08 -3.96 8.22
C ILE A 101 8.09 -5.41 7.74
N SER A 102 8.40 -6.35 8.63
CA SER A 102 8.40 -7.78 8.31
C SER A 102 6.97 -8.32 8.15
N SER A 103 6.75 -9.24 7.22
CA SER A 103 5.46 -9.93 7.08
C SER A 103 5.06 -10.74 8.32
N LYS A 104 6.04 -11.08 9.17
CA LYS A 104 5.84 -11.80 10.44
C LYS A 104 5.60 -10.87 11.63
N ASP A 105 5.70 -9.56 11.43
CA ASP A 105 5.47 -8.60 12.52
C ASP A 105 3.98 -8.60 12.93
N PRO A 106 3.66 -8.77 14.22
CA PRO A 106 2.28 -8.80 14.70
C PRO A 106 1.47 -7.55 14.31
N LYS A 107 2.10 -6.36 14.26
CA LYS A 107 1.43 -5.12 13.83
C LYS A 107 1.08 -5.16 12.35
N TYR A 108 1.96 -5.69 11.50
CA TYR A 108 1.67 -5.83 10.07
C TYR A 108 0.56 -6.87 9.83
N ILE A 109 0.65 -8.05 10.45
CA ILE A 109 -0.39 -9.09 10.34
C ILE A 109 -1.75 -8.52 10.77
N SER A 110 -1.79 -7.83 11.91
CA SER A 110 -3.02 -7.17 12.40
C SER A 110 -3.53 -6.10 11.43
N THR A 111 -2.63 -5.34 10.81
CA THR A 111 -2.99 -4.33 9.79
C THR A 111 -3.60 -4.98 8.55
N VAL A 112 -3.01 -6.05 8.01
CA VAL A 112 -3.55 -6.78 6.85
C VAL A 112 -4.95 -7.31 7.16
N LYS A 113 -5.15 -7.91 8.34
CA LYS A 113 -6.46 -8.43 8.76
C LYS A 113 -7.51 -7.33 8.97
N ALA A 114 -7.11 -6.19 9.53
CA ALA A 114 -8.01 -5.05 9.70
C ALA A 114 -8.42 -4.46 8.34
N ILE A 115 -7.47 -4.27 7.43
CA ILE A 115 -7.71 -3.78 6.07
C ILE A 115 -8.60 -4.76 5.30
N GLU A 116 -8.33 -6.07 5.40
CA GLU A 116 -9.16 -7.10 4.80
C GLU A 116 -10.61 -7.01 5.28
N LYS A 117 -10.81 -6.95 6.59
CA LYS A 117 -12.15 -6.88 7.19
C LYS A 117 -12.93 -5.64 6.75
N GLU A 118 -12.27 -4.49 6.63
CA GLU A 118 -12.94 -3.22 6.40
C GLU A 118 -13.06 -2.86 4.91
N LEU A 119 -12.06 -3.21 4.09
CA LEU A 119 -11.95 -2.76 2.70
C LEU A 119 -12.15 -3.86 1.66
N LEU A 120 -12.16 -5.15 2.03
CA LEU A 120 -12.53 -6.22 1.09
C LEU A 120 -14.06 -6.34 1.03
N LYS A 121 -14.61 -6.31 -0.19
CA LYS A 121 -16.03 -6.51 -0.46
C LYS A 121 -16.21 -7.35 -1.71
N ASP A 122 -16.95 -8.44 -1.60
CA ASP A 122 -17.28 -9.33 -2.73
C ASP A 122 -16.04 -9.77 -3.55
N GLY A 123 -14.92 -10.00 -2.84
CA GLY A 123 -13.63 -10.40 -3.44
C GLY A 123 -12.83 -9.27 -4.08
N LEU A 124 -13.21 -8.01 -3.88
CA LEU A 124 -12.55 -6.85 -4.47
C LEU A 124 -12.28 -5.77 -3.40
N MET A 125 -11.22 -4.98 -3.59
CA MET A 125 -10.77 -4.00 -2.58
C MET A 125 -11.24 -2.58 -2.88
N TYR A 126 -11.70 -1.90 -1.85
CA TYR A 126 -11.72 -0.43 -1.81
C TYR A 126 -10.30 0.13 -1.65
N ARG A 127 -10.05 1.37 -2.13
CA ARG A 127 -8.85 2.14 -1.75
C ARG A 127 -8.88 2.49 -0.27
N TYR A 128 -9.99 3.09 0.15
CA TYR A 128 -10.34 3.52 1.51
C TYR A 128 -11.87 3.70 1.58
N LYS A 129 -12.42 3.94 2.78
CA LYS A 129 -13.86 4.20 3.02
C LYS A 129 -14.06 5.44 3.90
N ASN A 130 -13.46 6.55 3.48
CA ASN A 130 -13.57 7.81 4.21
C ASN A 130 -15.02 8.29 4.13
N GLN A 131 -15.50 8.88 5.23
CA GLN A 131 -16.74 9.64 5.18
C GLN A 131 -16.42 11.00 4.55
N ASP A 132 -16.49 11.06 3.22
CA ASP A 132 -16.39 12.31 2.45
C ASP A 132 -17.72 12.64 1.75
N ASP A 133 -17.77 13.80 1.10
CA ASP A 133 -18.98 14.34 0.44
C ASP A 133 -19.45 13.47 -0.75
N PHE A 134 -18.64 12.52 -1.23
CA PHE A 134 -18.95 11.67 -2.38
C PHE A 134 -19.51 10.30 -1.98
N GLY A 135 -19.56 10.01 -0.67
CA GLY A 135 -20.05 8.75 -0.14
C GLY A 135 -19.08 7.58 -0.37
N LEU A 136 -19.56 6.36 -0.12
CA LEU A 136 -18.75 5.17 -0.34
C LEU A 136 -18.46 4.99 -1.84
N PRO A 137 -17.21 4.65 -2.24
CA PRO A 137 -16.91 4.38 -3.63
C PRO A 137 -17.86 3.33 -4.24
N SER A 138 -18.27 3.54 -5.48
CA SER A 138 -19.17 2.61 -6.18
C SER A 138 -18.44 1.40 -6.76
N SER A 139 -17.15 1.53 -7.04
CA SER A 139 -16.27 0.51 -7.63
C SER A 139 -15.12 0.12 -6.70
N SER A 140 -14.55 -1.05 -6.98
CA SER A 140 -13.26 -1.45 -6.42
C SER A 140 -12.12 -0.84 -7.20
N PHE A 141 -10.92 -0.86 -6.65
CA PHE A 141 -9.69 -0.45 -7.32
C PHE A 141 -8.80 -1.68 -7.54
N THR A 142 -8.63 -2.10 -8.78
CA THR A 142 -8.10 -3.42 -9.16
C THR A 142 -6.75 -3.71 -8.50
N VAL A 143 -5.82 -2.75 -8.55
CA VAL A 143 -4.47 -2.89 -8.00
C VAL A 143 -4.47 -3.11 -6.48
N CYS A 144 -5.42 -2.54 -5.75
CA CYS A 144 -5.54 -2.77 -4.31
C CYS A 144 -5.92 -4.22 -3.99
N THR A 145 -6.65 -4.90 -4.88
CA THR A 145 -6.99 -6.31 -4.71
C THR A 145 -5.74 -7.18 -4.87
N PHE A 146 -4.86 -6.88 -5.85
CA PHE A 146 -3.56 -7.54 -5.96
C PHE A 146 -2.66 -7.30 -4.74
N TRP A 147 -2.61 -6.08 -4.20
CA TRP A 147 -1.87 -5.80 -2.97
C TRP A 147 -2.38 -6.64 -1.78
N MET A 148 -3.70 -6.77 -1.64
CA MET A 148 -4.29 -7.64 -0.60
C MET A 148 -3.91 -9.11 -0.79
N ILE A 149 -3.95 -9.62 -2.03
CA ILE A 149 -3.53 -10.99 -2.34
C ILE A 149 -2.08 -11.22 -1.91
N ASN A 150 -1.16 -10.32 -2.28
CA ASN A 150 0.24 -10.41 -1.90
C ASN A 150 0.41 -10.38 -0.38
N SER A 151 -0.21 -9.42 0.30
CA SER A 151 -0.14 -9.34 1.76
C SER A 151 -0.67 -10.59 2.45
N LEU A 152 -1.80 -11.15 2.02
CA LEU A 152 -2.34 -12.41 2.53
C LEU A 152 -1.35 -13.56 2.34
N HIS A 153 -0.76 -13.68 1.16
CA HIS A 153 0.26 -14.70 0.90
C HIS A 153 1.47 -14.54 1.84
N LYS A 154 1.97 -13.31 2.01
CA LYS A 154 3.15 -12.98 2.82
C LYS A 154 2.95 -13.22 4.32
N ILE A 155 1.74 -13.02 4.84
CA ILE A 155 1.41 -13.33 6.23
C ILE A 155 1.07 -14.81 6.47
N GLY A 156 1.03 -15.63 5.41
CA GLY A 156 0.84 -17.08 5.48
C GLY A 156 -0.56 -17.59 5.11
N ASP A 157 -1.52 -16.72 4.79
CA ASP A 157 -2.86 -17.10 4.33
C ASP A 157 -2.87 -17.50 2.84
N LYS A 158 -1.97 -18.40 2.46
CA LYS A 158 -1.67 -18.74 1.06
C LYS A 158 -2.90 -19.24 0.29
N ASP A 159 -3.72 -20.09 0.91
CA ASP A 159 -4.92 -20.63 0.24
C ASP A 159 -5.97 -19.54 -0.04
N LYS A 160 -6.09 -18.56 0.86
CA LYS A 160 -7.01 -17.44 0.69
C LYS A 160 -6.51 -16.51 -0.40
N ALA A 161 -5.22 -16.19 -0.39
CA ALA A 161 -4.56 -15.40 -1.44
C ALA A 161 -4.75 -16.04 -2.81
N LYS A 162 -4.51 -17.35 -2.94
CA LYS A 162 -4.68 -18.09 -4.19
C LYS A 162 -6.11 -18.04 -4.73
N ARG A 163 -7.12 -18.32 -3.89
CA ARG A 163 -8.53 -18.22 -4.31
C ARG A 163 -8.92 -16.81 -4.75
N LEU A 164 -8.44 -15.79 -4.03
CA LEU A 164 -8.73 -14.40 -4.36
C LEU A 164 -8.06 -14.00 -5.67
N PHE A 165 -6.84 -14.49 -5.94
CA PHE A 165 -6.14 -14.32 -7.20
C PHE A 165 -6.87 -14.97 -8.37
N GLU A 166 -7.24 -16.25 -8.24
CA GLU A 166 -7.98 -16.99 -9.27
C GLU A 166 -9.32 -16.31 -9.61
N ASN A 167 -10.03 -15.79 -8.61
CA ASN A 167 -11.25 -15.02 -8.84
C ASN A 167 -10.96 -13.70 -9.57
N LEU A 168 -9.94 -12.95 -9.15
CA LEU A 168 -9.61 -11.66 -9.76
C LEU A 168 -9.20 -11.82 -11.22
N ILE A 169 -8.37 -12.82 -11.54
CA ILE A 169 -7.93 -13.03 -12.92
C ILE A 169 -9.10 -13.43 -13.85
N SER A 170 -10.17 -14.03 -13.31
CA SER A 170 -11.36 -14.37 -14.08
C SER A 170 -12.19 -13.16 -14.54
N TYR A 171 -11.90 -11.97 -14.00
CA TYR A 171 -12.57 -10.72 -14.39
C TYR A 171 -11.85 -9.96 -15.50
N SER A 172 -10.76 -10.50 -16.05
CA SER A 172 -10.14 -9.91 -17.23
C SER A 172 -11.10 -9.94 -18.42
N ASN A 173 -10.86 -9.08 -19.41
CA ASN A 173 -11.54 -9.22 -20.68
C ASN A 173 -10.95 -10.37 -21.52
N HIS A 174 -11.51 -10.61 -22.71
CA HIS A 174 -11.04 -11.63 -23.67
C HIS A 174 -9.58 -11.47 -24.16
N LEU A 175 -8.88 -10.38 -23.81
CA LEU A 175 -7.47 -10.13 -24.10
C LEU A 175 -6.60 -10.23 -22.84
N ASP A 176 -7.15 -10.71 -21.73
CA ASP A 176 -6.53 -10.76 -20.40
C ASP A 176 -6.15 -9.38 -19.84
N LEU A 177 -6.89 -8.33 -20.26
CA LEU A 177 -6.65 -6.96 -19.83
C LEU A 177 -7.55 -6.54 -18.66
N PHE A 178 -6.98 -5.73 -17.77
CA PHE A 178 -7.65 -5.11 -16.63
C PHE A 178 -7.79 -3.58 -16.80
N SER A 179 -8.89 -3.06 -16.27
CA SER A 179 -9.07 -1.64 -16.01
C SER A 179 -8.56 -1.23 -14.62
N GLU A 180 -8.62 0.08 -14.37
CA GLU A 180 -8.38 0.69 -13.06
C GLU A 180 -9.36 0.17 -12.01
N ASP A 181 -10.64 0.12 -12.35
CA ASP A 181 -11.72 -0.23 -11.44
C ASP A 181 -12.49 -1.47 -11.90
N ILE A 182 -13.10 -2.19 -10.96
CA ILE A 182 -14.07 -3.27 -11.24
C ILE A 182 -15.33 -3.04 -10.42
N ASP A 183 -16.51 -3.16 -11.05
CA ASP A 183 -17.78 -3.08 -10.35
C ASP A 183 -17.93 -4.23 -9.33
N PHE A 184 -18.36 -3.92 -8.11
CA PHE A 184 -18.47 -4.94 -7.05
C PHE A 184 -19.47 -6.06 -7.37
N LYS A 185 -20.53 -5.77 -8.13
CA LYS A 185 -21.63 -6.70 -8.39
C LYS A 185 -21.53 -7.33 -9.77
N THR A 186 -21.45 -6.52 -10.83
CA THR A 186 -21.46 -7.01 -12.21
C THR A 186 -20.11 -7.56 -12.65
N LYS A 187 -19.03 -7.15 -11.97
CA LYS A 187 -17.64 -7.43 -12.34
C LYS A 187 -17.22 -6.79 -13.66
N ASP A 188 -17.96 -5.78 -14.12
CA ASP A 188 -17.58 -5.01 -15.29
C ASP A 188 -16.29 -4.21 -15.01
N LEU A 189 -15.46 -4.12 -16.05
CA LEU A 189 -14.26 -3.29 -16.07
C LEU A 189 -14.66 -1.81 -16.25
N LEU A 190 -14.27 -0.96 -15.30
CA LEU A 190 -14.61 0.46 -15.24
C LEU A 190 -13.38 1.35 -15.18
N GLY A 191 -13.54 2.63 -15.54
CA GLY A 191 -12.47 3.62 -15.45
C GLY A 191 -11.43 3.46 -16.57
N ASN A 192 -10.18 3.82 -16.26
CA ASN A 192 -9.08 3.79 -17.23
C ASN A 192 -8.82 2.36 -17.74
N PHE A 193 -8.65 2.19 -19.06
CA PHE A 193 -8.46 0.88 -19.70
C PHE A 193 -7.56 0.97 -20.95
N PRO A 194 -6.56 0.07 -21.12
CA PRO A 194 -6.03 -0.84 -20.11
C PRO A 194 -5.21 -0.08 -19.06
N GLN A 195 -5.24 -0.53 -17.81
CA GLN A 195 -4.54 0.17 -16.74
C GLN A 195 -3.18 -0.44 -16.42
N ALA A 196 -2.10 0.29 -16.71
CA ALA A 196 -0.73 -0.24 -16.63
C ALA A 196 -0.36 -0.77 -15.23
N TYR A 197 -0.68 -0.05 -14.15
CA TYR A 197 -0.33 -0.48 -12.80
C TYR A 197 -1.13 -1.73 -12.34
N SER A 198 -2.34 -1.95 -12.87
CA SER A 198 -3.11 -3.17 -12.57
C SER A 198 -2.39 -4.40 -13.14
N HIS A 199 -1.82 -4.27 -14.35
CA HIS A 199 -1.05 -5.34 -14.98
C HIS A 199 0.32 -5.54 -14.34
N LEU A 200 0.98 -4.47 -13.88
CA LEU A 200 2.21 -4.60 -13.09
C LEU A 200 1.95 -5.40 -11.81
N ALA A 201 0.89 -5.06 -11.07
CA ALA A 201 0.54 -5.78 -9.85
C ALA A 201 0.08 -7.22 -10.12
N LEU A 202 -0.56 -7.51 -11.25
CA LEU A 202 -0.85 -8.88 -11.70
C LEU A 202 0.44 -9.70 -11.83
N ILE A 203 1.43 -9.17 -12.57
CA ILE A 203 2.71 -9.85 -12.80
C ILE A 203 3.43 -10.08 -11.47
N ASP A 204 3.56 -9.04 -10.64
CA ASP A 204 4.21 -9.13 -9.33
C ASP A 204 3.53 -10.18 -8.43
N THR A 205 2.20 -10.22 -8.45
CA THR A 205 1.42 -11.19 -7.66
C THR A 205 1.62 -12.61 -8.18
N ALA A 206 1.59 -12.82 -9.50
CA ALA A 206 1.84 -14.13 -10.09
C ALA A 206 3.23 -14.66 -9.72
N ILE A 207 4.26 -13.81 -9.77
CA ILE A 207 5.63 -14.16 -9.33
C ILE A 207 5.64 -14.49 -7.84
N SER A 208 4.97 -13.68 -7.00
CA SER A 208 4.91 -13.87 -5.54
C SER A 208 4.27 -15.21 -5.16
N LEU A 209 3.15 -15.58 -5.80
CA LEU A 209 2.41 -16.81 -5.51
C LEU A 209 3.11 -18.09 -5.99
N ASN A 210 4.04 -17.98 -6.95
CA ASN A 210 4.78 -19.11 -7.51
C ASN A 210 6.04 -19.46 -6.70
N ASN A 211 6.40 -18.68 -5.69
CA ASN A 211 7.55 -18.90 -4.79
C ASN A 211 7.13 -19.46 -3.41
#